data_AF-A0A2V6A8A6-F1
#
_entry.id   AF-A0A2V6A8A6-F1
#
_cell.length_a   1.000
_cell.length_b   1.000
_cell.length_c   1.000
_cell.angle_alpha   90.00
_cell.angle_beta   90.00
_cell.angle_gamma   90.00
#
_symmetry.space_group_name_H-M   'P 1'
#
loop_
_entity.id
_entity.type
_entity.pdbx_description
1 polymer ?
#
loop_
_entity_poly.entity_id
_entity_poly.type
_entity_poly.pdbx_seq_one_letter_code
_entity_poly.pdbx_strand_id
1 'polypeptide(L)'
;MELSSKDVIHNFDLPHMRIAADAIPGSLIPMWFKPIKTGTYEVVCAQLCGLGHYGMKGTVVVDSPQDYQQWLKERAELAGQGNAPAATQRPPGEPPVGPTPGTVPPPGAPKQQAPAKPEQVPAQPAQTPSGE
;
A
#
# COMPACT_ATOMS: atom_id res chain seq x y z
N MET A 1 2.37 -9.52 -14.10
CA MET A 1 3.00 -8.67 -13.07
C MET A 1 3.88 -7.67 -13.78
N GLU A 2 3.95 -6.44 -13.29
CA GLU A 2 4.91 -5.44 -13.77
C GLU A 2 5.96 -5.23 -12.69
N LEU A 3 7.23 -5.31 -13.08
CA LEU A 3 8.37 -5.19 -12.19
C LEU A 3 9.11 -3.88 -12.46
N SER A 4 9.46 -3.18 -11.38
CA SER A 4 10.24 -1.94 -11.42
C SER A 4 10.94 -1.73 -10.08
N SER A 5 11.84 -0.76 -10.03
CA SER A 5 12.51 -0.33 -8.80
C SER A 5 12.33 1.16 -8.56
N LYS A 6 12.43 1.58 -7.30
CA LYS A 6 12.34 2.99 -6.88
C LYS A 6 13.71 3.64 -6.70
N ASP A 7 14.76 2.86 -6.47
CA ASP A 7 16.07 3.35 -6.04
C ASP A 7 17.21 2.86 -6.97
N VAL A 8 17.62 1.60 -6.82
CA VAL A 8 18.72 0.97 -7.57
C VAL A 8 18.23 -0.26 -8.30
N ILE A 9 19.09 -0.89 -9.10
CA ILE A 9 18.73 -2.15 -9.75
C ILE A 9 18.67 -3.25 -8.69
N HIS A 10 17.53 -3.94 -8.65
CA HIS A 10 17.36 -5.22 -7.94
C HIS A 10 17.12 -6.32 -8.96
N ASN A 11 17.04 -7.57 -8.51
CA ASN A 11 16.57 -8.68 -9.33
C ASN A 11 15.54 -9.48 -8.54
N PHE A 12 14.35 -9.63 -9.10
CA PHE A 12 13.33 -10.51 -8.55
C PHE A 12 13.62 -11.93 -9.04
N ASP A 13 14.18 -12.77 -8.16
CA ASP A 13 14.47 -14.18 -8.46
C ASP A 13 13.61 -15.11 -7.61
N LEU A 14 12.97 -16.07 -8.30
CA LEU A 14 12.26 -17.22 -7.75
C LEU A 14 13.00 -18.49 -8.21
N PRO A 15 14.01 -18.98 -7.44
CA PRO A 15 14.85 -20.10 -7.86
C PRO A 15 14.05 -21.38 -8.16
N HIS A 16 13.03 -21.65 -7.35
CA HIS A 16 12.17 -22.84 -7.50
C HIS A 16 11.33 -22.85 -8.78
N MET A 17 11.12 -21.67 -9.38
CA MET A 17 10.34 -21.52 -10.61
C MET A 17 11.20 -21.15 -11.81
N ARG A 18 12.52 -20.95 -11.60
CA ARG A 18 13.50 -20.52 -12.62
C ARG A 18 13.08 -19.24 -13.34
N ILE A 19 12.54 -18.30 -12.56
CA ILE A 19 12.13 -16.99 -13.05
C ILE A 19 12.99 -15.97 -12.34
N ALA A 20 13.74 -15.21 -13.12
CA ALA A 20 14.52 -14.08 -12.66
C ALA A 20 14.32 -12.91 -13.63
N ALA A 21 14.16 -11.71 -13.10
CA ALA A 21 14.09 -10.48 -13.90
C ALA A 21 14.64 -9.30 -13.10
N ASP A 22 15.41 -8.45 -13.75
CA ASP A 22 15.90 -7.23 -13.13
C ASP A 22 14.76 -6.23 -12.92
N ALA A 23 14.71 -5.63 -11.74
CA ALA A 23 13.85 -4.50 -11.42
C ALA A 23 14.65 -3.21 -11.63
N ILE A 24 14.40 -2.53 -12.75
CA ILE A 24 15.20 -1.38 -13.18
C ILE A 24 14.44 -0.07 -12.88
N PRO A 25 15.06 0.91 -12.20
CA PRO A 25 14.42 2.21 -11.98
C PRO A 25 13.98 2.89 -13.28
N GLY A 26 12.75 3.40 -13.30
CA GLY A 26 12.17 4.10 -14.45
C GLY A 26 11.68 3.19 -15.59
N SER A 27 11.84 1.87 -15.49
CA SER A 27 11.30 0.90 -16.46
C SER A 27 10.18 0.07 -15.84
N LEU A 28 9.15 -0.24 -16.61
CA LEU A 28 8.13 -1.23 -16.25
C LEU A 28 8.39 -2.51 -17.06
N ILE A 29 8.84 -3.56 -16.39
CA ILE A 29 9.22 -4.82 -17.02
C ILE A 29 8.09 -5.83 -16.81
N PRO A 30 7.37 -6.23 -17.88
CA PRO A 30 6.31 -7.20 -17.75
C PRO A 30 6.91 -8.59 -17.51
N MET A 31 6.35 -9.30 -16.52
CA MET A 31 6.70 -10.69 -16.25
C MET A 31 5.48 -11.51 -15.88
N TRP A 32 5.53 -12.79 -16.20
CA TRP A 32 4.48 -13.74 -15.87
C TRP A 32 5.09 -15.12 -15.62
N PHE A 33 4.44 -15.89 -14.76
CA PHE A 33 4.75 -17.29 -14.55
C PHE A 33 3.49 -17.99 -14.02
N LYS A 34 3.46 -19.32 -14.14
CA LYS A 34 2.38 -20.15 -13.59
C LYS A 34 2.97 -21.12 -12.57
N PRO A 35 2.65 -20.99 -11.28
CA PRO A 35 3.06 -21.98 -10.30
C PRO A 35 2.33 -23.30 -10.55
N ILE A 36 3.05 -24.41 -10.38
CA ILE A 36 2.54 -25.78 -10.65
C ILE A 36 2.36 -26.63 -9.39
N LYS A 37 2.84 -26.15 -8.25
CA LYS A 37 2.74 -26.81 -6.94
C LYS A 37 2.41 -25.77 -5.89
N THR A 38 1.57 -26.15 -4.93
CA THR A 38 1.29 -25.34 -3.76
C THR A 38 2.49 -25.34 -2.81
N GLY A 39 2.60 -24.29 -2.00
CA GLY A 39 3.66 -24.17 -1.00
C GLY A 39 4.20 -22.74 -0.87
N THR A 40 5.25 -22.64 -0.07
CA THR A 40 5.90 -21.38 0.28
C THR A 40 7.29 -21.36 -0.32
N TYR A 41 7.56 -20.35 -1.16
CA TYR A 41 8.80 -20.24 -1.92
C TYR A 41 9.53 -18.95 -1.57
N GLU A 42 10.84 -19.06 -1.36
CA GLU A 42 11.69 -17.89 -1.15
C GLU A 42 11.87 -17.11 -2.46
N VAL A 43 11.74 -15.79 -2.37
CA VAL A 43 12.18 -14.82 -3.37
C VAL A 43 13.47 -14.21 -2.86
N VAL A 44 14.47 -14.10 -3.71
CA VAL A 44 15.76 -13.50 -3.34
C VAL A 44 16.10 -12.34 -4.28
N CYS A 45 16.83 -11.36 -3.77
CA CYS A 45 17.47 -10.37 -4.62
C CYS A 45 18.73 -10.98 -5.25
N ALA A 46 18.72 -11.22 -6.57
CA ALA A 46 19.87 -11.81 -7.28
C ALA A 46 20.82 -10.77 -7.92
N GLN A 47 20.65 -9.48 -7.62
CA GLN A 47 21.50 -8.40 -8.11
C GLN A 47 22.03 -7.58 -6.93
N LEU A 48 23.34 -7.31 -6.91
CA LEU A 48 23.96 -6.52 -5.84
C LEU A 48 23.32 -5.12 -5.75
N CYS A 49 22.54 -4.90 -4.70
CA CYS A 49 21.70 -3.72 -4.52
C CYS A 49 22.06 -2.87 -3.27
N GLY A 50 23.22 -3.10 -2.67
CA GLY A 50 23.73 -2.32 -1.53
C GLY A 50 23.96 -3.16 -0.27
N LEU A 51 24.13 -2.51 0.89
CA LEU A 51 24.49 -3.17 2.16
C LEU A 51 23.46 -4.22 2.61
N GLY A 52 22.17 -4.01 2.31
CA GLY A 52 21.10 -4.93 2.66
C GLY A 52 20.96 -6.14 1.74
N HIS A 53 21.77 -6.24 0.67
CA HIS A 53 21.56 -7.19 -0.43
C HIS A 53 21.40 -8.65 0.04
N TYR A 54 22.30 -9.14 0.89
CA TYR A 54 22.25 -10.52 1.40
C TYR A 54 20.96 -10.85 2.18
N GLY A 55 20.40 -9.86 2.87
CA GLY A 55 19.17 -10.01 3.65
C GLY A 55 17.89 -9.72 2.87
N MET A 56 18.01 -9.28 1.62
CA MET A 56 16.87 -8.86 0.82
C MET A 56 16.15 -10.08 0.24
N LYS A 57 15.25 -10.62 1.06
CA LYS A 57 14.48 -11.84 0.80
C LYS A 57 13.00 -11.59 1.01
N GLY A 58 12.18 -12.29 0.25
CA GLY A 58 10.73 -12.28 0.38
C GLY A 58 10.18 -13.69 0.23
N THR A 59 8.85 -13.79 0.24
CA THR A 59 8.17 -15.07 0.16
C THR A 59 6.99 -14.98 -0.79
N VAL A 60 6.85 -15.98 -1.66
CA VAL A 60 5.65 -16.21 -2.46
C VAL A 60 4.95 -17.44 -1.92
N VAL A 61 3.68 -17.28 -1.55
CA VAL A 61 2.81 -18.38 -1.15
C VAL A 61 1.91 -18.75 -2.34
N VAL A 62 1.92 -20.02 -2.70
CA VAL A 62 1.04 -20.60 -3.72
C VAL A 62 0.00 -21.45 -3.01
N ASP A 63 -1.21 -20.90 -2.93
CA ASP A 63 -2.35 -21.54 -2.28
C ASP A 63 -3.21 -22.35 -3.27
N SER A 64 -4.12 -23.16 -2.72
CA SER A 64 -5.22 -23.71 -3.51
C SER A 64 -6.16 -22.58 -3.94
N PRO A 65 -6.95 -22.76 -5.03
CA PRO A 65 -7.95 -21.77 -5.42
C PRO A 65 -8.93 -21.42 -4.30
N GLN A 66 -9.34 -22.41 -3.50
CA GLN A 66 -10.27 -22.24 -2.39
C GLN A 66 -9.67 -21.38 -1.27
N ASP A 67 -8.44 -21.71 -0.86
CA ASP A 67 -7.75 -21.00 0.22
C ASP A 67 -7.42 -19.57 -0.19
N TYR A 68 -7.03 -19.35 -1.46
CA TYR A 68 -6.80 -18.00 -1.98
C TYR A 68 -8.07 -17.15 -1.98
N GLN A 69 -9.23 -17.72 -2.34
CA GLN A 69 -10.51 -17.02 -2.29
C GLN A 69 -10.92 -16.67 -0.86
N GLN A 70 -10.65 -17.55 0.10
CA GLN A 70 -10.88 -17.29 1.51
C GLN A 70 -9.98 -16.15 2.02
N TRP A 71 -8.68 -16.20 1.69
CA TRP A 71 -7.72 -15.15 2.02
C TRP A 71 -8.11 -13.78 1.46
N LEU A 72 -8.64 -13.72 0.23
CA LEU A 72 -9.13 -12.47 -0.37
C LEU A 72 -10.29 -11.85 0.43
N LYS A 73 -11.24 -12.67 0.91
CA LYS A 73 -12.38 -12.19 1.71
C LYS A 73 -11.91 -11.59 3.03
N GLU A 74 -11.05 -12.31 3.74
CA GLU A 74 -10.49 -11.86 5.02
C GLU A 74 -9.76 -10.53 4.86
N ARG A 75 -8.96 -10.38 3.80
CA ARG A 75 -8.25 -9.12 3.50
C ARG A 75 -9.20 -7.97 3.18
N ALA A 76 -10.29 -8.22 2.46
CA ALA A 76 -11.28 -7.21 2.15
C ALA A 76 -12.00 -6.73 3.43
N GLU A 77 -12.33 -7.64 4.34
CA GLU A 77 -12.95 -7.31 5.63
C GLU A 77 -12.02 -6.49 6.52
N LEU A 78 -10.74 -6.87 6.61
CA LEU A 78 -9.70 -6.13 7.32
C LEU A 78 -9.52 -4.71 6.76
N ALA A 79 -9.52 -4.56 5.44
CA ALA A 79 -9.38 -3.26 4.79
C ALA A 79 -10.59 -2.33 5.04
N GLY A 80 -11.78 -2.89 5.22
CA GLY A 80 -13.00 -2.15 5.56
C GLY A 80 -13.07 -1.67 7.01
N GLN A 81 -12.30 -2.27 7.92
CA GLN A 81 -12.28 -1.98 9.36
C GLN A 81 -11.22 -0.92 9.73
N GLY A 82 -10.89 -0.02 8.80
CA GLY A 82 -9.76 0.90 8.92
C GLY A 82 -9.67 1.65 10.26
N ASN A 83 -8.76 1.20 11.12
CA ASN A 83 -8.09 2.07 12.09
C ASN A 83 -7.08 2.93 11.31
N ALA A 84 -7.59 3.93 10.59
CA ALA A 84 -6.75 5.03 10.18
C ALA A 84 -6.32 5.77 11.46
N PRO A 85 -5.02 6.02 11.71
CA PRO A 85 -4.66 7.00 12.73
C PRO A 85 -5.36 8.31 12.39
N ALA A 86 -5.97 8.94 13.41
CA ALA A 86 -6.62 10.23 13.24
C ALA A 86 -5.67 11.15 12.48
N ALA A 87 -6.14 11.73 11.37
CA ALA A 87 -5.35 12.66 10.59
C ALA A 87 -4.83 13.75 11.52
N THR A 88 -3.52 13.76 11.77
CA THR A 88 -2.88 14.85 12.49
C THR A 88 -3.24 16.13 11.73
N GLN A 89 -3.99 17.01 12.38
CA GLN A 89 -4.40 18.26 11.76
C GLN A 89 -3.13 19.02 11.37
N ARG A 90 -3.03 19.39 10.09
CA ARG A 90 -1.93 20.23 9.59
C ARG A 90 -1.93 21.55 10.37
N PRO A 91 -0.77 22.06 10.82
CA PRO A 91 -0.69 23.39 11.41
C PRO A 91 -1.26 24.43 10.44
N PRO A 92 -1.99 25.46 10.93
CA PRO A 92 -2.50 26.52 10.06
C PRO A 92 -1.35 27.27 9.39
N GLY A 93 -1.31 27.31 8.05
CA GLY A 93 -0.39 28.18 7.30
C GLY A 93 0.29 27.57 6.07
N GLU A 94 0.31 26.24 5.91
CA GLU A 94 0.87 25.64 4.69
C GLU A 94 -0.14 25.66 3.54
N PRO A 95 0.27 26.03 2.31
CA PRO A 95 -0.57 25.88 1.13
C PRO A 95 -0.81 24.39 0.82
N PRO A 96 -1.96 24.01 0.24
CA PRO A 96 -2.24 22.62 -0.11
C PRO A 96 -1.22 22.12 -1.13
N VAL A 97 -0.64 20.94 -0.89
CA VAL A 97 0.05 20.18 -1.93
C VAL A 97 -0.97 19.87 -3.03
N GLY A 98 -0.68 20.36 -4.24
CA GLY A 98 -1.48 20.07 -5.42
C GLY A 98 -1.52 18.57 -5.73
N PRO A 99 -2.42 18.13 -6.61
CA PRO A 99 -2.54 16.72 -6.96
C PRO A 99 -1.22 16.23 -7.56
N THR A 100 -0.60 15.22 -6.93
CA THR A 100 0.51 14.49 -7.54
C THR A 100 -0.06 13.63 -8.68
N PRO A 101 0.43 13.77 -9.92
CA PRO A 101 0.06 12.85 -10.98
C PRO A 101 0.68 11.49 -10.67
N GLY A 102 -0.14 10.44 -10.50
CA GLY A 102 0.38 9.07 -10.51
C GLY A 102 -0.38 8.01 -9.71
N THR A 103 -1.25 8.37 -8.77
CA THR A 103 -2.00 7.34 -8.03
C THR A 103 -3.29 7.01 -8.77
N VAL A 104 -3.22 6.08 -9.73
CA VAL A 104 -4.43 5.43 -10.23
C VAL A 104 -4.92 4.48 -9.13
N PRO A 105 -6.12 4.68 -8.55
CA PRO A 105 -6.66 3.75 -7.57
C PRO A 105 -6.92 2.38 -8.21
N PRO A 106 -6.79 1.28 -7.44
CA PRO A 106 -7.14 -0.04 -7.95
C PRO A 106 -8.61 -0.09 -8.40
N PRO A 107 -8.95 -0.91 -9.42
CA PRO A 107 -10.33 -1.07 -9.88
C PRO A 107 -11.23 -1.52 -8.71
N GLY A 108 -12.28 -0.74 -8.41
CA GLY A 108 -13.22 -1.01 -7.31
C GLY A 108 -13.14 -0.05 -6.13
N ALA A 109 -12.19 0.90 -6.11
CA ALA A 109 -12.14 1.93 -5.08
C ALA A 109 -13.38 2.87 -5.16
N PRO A 110 -14.09 3.13 -4.04
CA PRO A 110 -15.16 4.13 -4.01
C PRO A 110 -14.61 5.50 -4.41
N LYS A 111 -15.30 6.20 -5.32
CA LYS A 111 -14.96 7.58 -5.69
C LYS A 111 -15.07 8.46 -4.44
N GLN A 112 -13.96 9.05 -4.00
CA GLN A 112 -13.97 10.00 -2.88
C GLN A 112 -14.89 11.19 -3.23
N GLN A 113 -15.99 11.33 -2.50
CA GLN A 113 -16.83 12.53 -2.56
C GLN A 113 -16.20 13.63 -1.71
N ALA A 114 -16.22 14.86 -2.23
CA ALA A 114 -15.74 16.03 -1.53
C ALA A 114 -16.56 16.27 -0.24
N PRO A 115 -15.93 16.63 0.89
CA PRO A 115 -16.65 16.87 2.13
C PRO A 115 -17.49 18.15 2.06
N ALA A 116 -18.72 18.08 2.57
CA ALA A 116 -19.63 19.21 2.72
C ALA A 116 -19.09 20.23 3.75
N LYS A 117 -19.34 21.52 3.48
CA LYS A 117 -18.94 22.64 4.35
C LYS A 117 -19.72 22.60 5.67
N PRO A 118 -19.07 22.75 6.85
CA PRO A 118 -19.78 22.70 8.13
C PRO A 118 -20.56 23.99 8.42
N GLU A 119 -21.81 23.81 8.86
CA GLU A 119 -22.77 24.80 9.35
C GLU A 119 -22.27 25.43 10.67
N GLN A 120 -22.37 26.76 10.82
CA GLN A 120 -21.96 27.49 12.02
C GLN A 120 -22.98 27.34 13.16
N VAL A 121 -22.53 26.89 14.35
CA VAL A 121 -23.34 26.84 15.57
C VAL A 121 -23.26 28.19 16.31
N PRO A 122 -24.38 28.81 16.74
CA PRO A 122 -24.35 30.11 17.44
C PRO A 122 -23.87 30.00 18.89
N ALA A 123 -23.14 31.02 19.35
CA ALA A 123 -22.58 31.15 20.70
C ALA A 123 -23.67 31.34 21.78
N GLN A 124 -23.56 30.63 22.90
CA GLN A 124 -24.37 30.87 24.10
C GLN A 124 -23.65 31.83 25.07
N PRO A 125 -24.37 32.74 25.76
CA PRO A 125 -23.76 33.75 26.63
C PRO A 125 -23.37 33.21 28.03
N ALA A 126 -22.30 33.79 28.58
CA ALA A 126 -21.65 33.43 29.83
C ALA A 126 -22.50 33.73 31.09
N GLN A 127 -22.52 32.80 32.04
CA GLN A 127 -23.06 33.01 33.39
C GLN A 127 -21.89 33.21 34.37
N THR A 128 -21.91 34.31 35.11
CA THR A 128 -20.94 34.68 36.16
C THR A 128 -21.33 34.05 37.51
N PRO A 129 -20.37 33.58 38.33
CA PRO A 129 -20.67 33.04 39.66
C PRO A 129 -20.74 34.15 40.73
N SER A 130 -21.77 34.12 41.56
CA SER A 130 -21.86 34.87 42.82
C SER A 130 -21.82 33.88 44.00
N GLY A 131 -20.98 34.18 44.99
CA GLY A 131 -20.82 33.41 46.21
C GLY A 131 -21.79 33.83 47.34
N GLU A 132 -21.73 33.01 48.40
CA GLU A 132 -22.53 32.96 49.64
C GLU A 132 -23.94 32.37 49.56
#